data_AF-A0ABD3QSE3-F1
#
_entry.id   AF-A0ABD3QSE3-F1
#
_cell.length_a   1.000
_cell.length_b   1.000
_cell.length_c   1.000
_cell.angle_alpha   90.00
_cell.angle_beta   90.00
_cell.angle_gamma   90.00
#
_symmetry.space_group_name_H-M   'P 1'
#
loop_
_entity.id
_entity.type
_entity.pdbx_description
1 polymer ?
#
loop_
_entity_poly.entity_id
_entity_poly.type
_entity_poly.pdbx_seq_one_letter_code
_entity_poly.pdbx_strand_id
1 'polypeptide(L)'
;MPGLSGGQRKLLLFELIFQRTAAQKNLLIVLDEPFAGVTDDFVPFIVGRLNEMRKNHNILLVTNDHVDTLKSMADNTVTVSAIDRSKVKINGKEGVDRELALLAMSIGDEYADSHNDKDFKFFCDVEFSKNGGIPFVAAFGVFAYGLFLLMFWDSQPGSEALVLVAAGIISFFIANPYFLQLCDWRIFMIEEAEALLHSSKSMNRFLKMCLAITLLVIISTVQFGCQNLVIDTLNSAYFYFAILFDNLSLMVAILCLGLYTDLPDQQVQILGGMPFLFMIFFSTTFSPGAGLAGLKNLRYLFSRYYLWCEVPGVKEGMEGCPEQYNLLYLVLAALFVPFLFALYMVVRGCFRNVHHEKAAVSRRESMKSMAFAELQVELFGEKALKRLQHIGSSVDLQKLASSFDVDSTSGSIRSTTFTNKESEDEDDAESV
;
A
#
# COMPACT_ATOMS: atom_id res chain seq x y z
N MET A 1 26.61 -14.53 -13.74
CA MET A 1 27.79 -15.41 -13.87
C MET A 1 27.49 -16.50 -14.89
N PRO A 2 27.71 -16.24 -16.20
CA PRO A 2 27.57 -17.26 -17.23
C PRO A 2 28.71 -18.29 -17.10
N GLY A 3 28.38 -19.58 -16.97
CA GLY A 3 29.36 -20.69 -16.92
C GLY A 3 29.33 -21.59 -15.68
N LEU A 4 28.63 -21.21 -14.61
CA LEU A 4 28.49 -22.03 -13.39
C LEU A 4 27.14 -22.75 -13.33
N SER A 5 27.13 -24.01 -12.87
CA SER A 5 25.90 -24.74 -12.58
C SER A 5 25.10 -24.06 -11.45
N GLY A 6 23.81 -24.39 -11.31
CA GLY A 6 22.96 -23.83 -10.26
C GLY A 6 23.53 -24.02 -8.86
N GLY A 7 23.93 -25.27 -8.52
CA GLY A 7 24.55 -25.60 -7.23
C GLY A 7 25.89 -24.90 -7.00
N GLN A 8 26.73 -24.79 -8.04
CA GLN A 8 28.01 -24.07 -7.93
C GLN A 8 27.83 -22.58 -7.66
N ARG A 9 26.83 -21.93 -8.29
CA ARG A 9 26.50 -20.53 -8.02
C ARG A 9 26.05 -20.32 -6.58
N LYS A 10 25.22 -21.23 -6.04
CA LYS A 10 24.77 -21.17 -4.65
C LYS A 10 25.92 -21.34 -3.67
N LEU A 11 26.79 -22.32 -3.87
CA LEU A 11 27.97 -22.51 -3.01
C LEU A 11 28.89 -21.29 -3.01
N LEU A 12 29.12 -20.67 -4.18
CA LEU A 12 29.91 -19.46 -4.28
C LEU A 12 29.25 -18.28 -3.54
N LEU A 13 27.95 -18.06 -3.73
CA LEU A 13 27.20 -17.01 -3.03
C LEU A 13 27.25 -17.21 -1.51
N PHE A 14 27.06 -18.45 -1.06
CA PHE A 14 27.11 -18.80 0.35
C PHE A 14 28.49 -18.54 0.96
N GLU A 15 29.58 -18.97 0.29
CA GLU A 15 30.95 -18.71 0.76
C GLU A 15 31.29 -17.21 0.74
N LEU A 16 30.78 -16.44 -0.24
CA LEU A 16 30.95 -14.99 -0.25
C LEU A 16 30.24 -14.31 0.93
N ILE A 17 29.03 -14.77 1.29
CA ILE A 17 28.32 -14.28 2.49
C ILE A 17 29.14 -14.60 3.73
N PHE A 18 29.64 -15.83 3.85
CA PHE A 18 30.49 -16.25 4.96
C PHE A 18 31.71 -15.33 5.11
N GLN A 19 32.48 -15.13 4.04
CA GLN A 19 33.67 -14.29 4.07
C GLN A 19 33.37 -12.81 4.38
N ARG A 20 32.28 -12.29 3.83
CA ARG A 20 31.89 -10.89 4.03
C ARG A 20 31.40 -10.62 5.45
N THR A 21 30.78 -11.62 6.08
CA THR A 21 30.26 -11.51 7.45
C THR A 21 31.30 -11.87 8.52
N ALA A 22 32.39 -12.56 8.16
CA ALA A 22 33.42 -13.02 9.09
C ALA A 22 34.05 -11.91 9.98
N ALA A 23 34.16 -10.68 9.48
CA ALA A 23 34.72 -9.55 10.22
C ALA A 23 33.67 -8.77 11.04
N GLN A 24 32.39 -9.06 10.85
CA GLN A 24 31.26 -8.41 11.50
C GLN A 24 30.78 -9.28 12.68
N LYS A 25 29.97 -8.72 13.59
CA LYS A 25 29.38 -9.45 14.72
C LYS A 25 27.95 -8.99 14.95
N ASN A 26 27.15 -9.86 15.56
CA ASN A 26 25.75 -9.58 15.94
C ASN A 26 24.86 -9.18 14.76
N LEU A 27 25.11 -9.76 13.59
CA LEU A 27 24.21 -9.59 12.44
C LEU A 27 23.04 -10.57 12.55
N LEU A 28 21.89 -10.18 11.99
CA LEU A 28 20.84 -11.11 11.60
C LEU A 28 21.09 -11.52 10.13
N ILE A 29 21.37 -12.80 9.91
CA ILE A 29 21.63 -13.36 8.59
C ILE A 29 20.44 -14.23 8.20
N VAL A 30 19.74 -13.84 7.14
CA VAL A 30 18.57 -14.57 6.62
C VAL A 30 18.97 -15.32 5.36
N LEU A 31 18.76 -16.64 5.34
CA LEU A 31 19.10 -17.51 4.23
C LEU A 31 17.86 -18.30 3.80
N ASP A 32 17.45 -18.09 2.55
CA ASP A 32 16.30 -18.76 1.94
C ASP A 32 16.76 -19.89 1.00
N GLU A 33 16.30 -21.11 1.26
CA GLU A 33 16.60 -22.35 0.54
C GLU A 33 18.10 -22.53 0.19
N PRO A 34 19.00 -22.48 1.20
CA PRO A 34 20.44 -22.56 0.94
C PRO A 34 20.89 -23.93 0.39
N PHE A 35 20.09 -24.98 0.62
CA PHE A 35 20.40 -26.34 0.17
C PHE A 35 19.80 -26.69 -1.20
N ALA A 36 18.79 -25.97 -1.67
CA ALA A 36 18.06 -26.38 -2.87
C ALA A 36 18.96 -26.42 -4.11
N GLY A 37 19.03 -27.58 -4.77
CA GLY A 37 19.86 -27.80 -5.97
C GLY A 37 21.36 -27.93 -5.71
N VAL A 38 21.79 -28.10 -4.46
CA VAL A 38 23.15 -28.47 -4.08
C VAL A 38 23.22 -30.00 -3.96
N THR A 39 24.31 -30.62 -4.42
CA THR A 39 24.51 -32.07 -4.26
C THR A 39 24.83 -32.42 -2.81
N ASP A 40 24.37 -33.58 -2.34
CA ASP A 40 24.49 -34.04 -0.94
C ASP A 40 25.92 -33.95 -0.39
N ASP A 41 26.93 -34.16 -1.23
CA ASP A 41 28.35 -34.06 -0.87
C ASP A 41 28.77 -32.69 -0.30
N PHE A 42 28.05 -31.61 -0.66
CA PHE A 42 28.35 -30.25 -0.18
C PHE A 42 27.44 -29.81 0.98
N VAL A 43 26.44 -30.60 1.36
CA VAL A 43 25.58 -30.30 2.53
C VAL A 43 26.41 -30.22 3.82
N PRO A 44 27.35 -31.15 4.11
CA PRO A 44 28.21 -31.05 5.28
C PRO A 44 29.07 -29.79 5.30
N PHE A 45 29.51 -29.31 4.13
CA PHE A 45 30.28 -28.07 4.00
C PHE A 45 29.44 -26.85 4.41
N ILE A 46 28.22 -26.73 3.89
CA ILE A 46 27.30 -25.64 4.24
C ILE A 46 27.00 -25.67 5.75
N VAL A 47 26.69 -26.85 6.30
CA VAL A 47 26.41 -27.03 7.73
C VAL A 47 27.62 -26.65 8.60
N GLY A 48 28.84 -27.00 8.18
CA GLY A 48 30.07 -26.61 8.87
C GLY A 48 30.21 -25.08 8.98
N ARG A 49 29.98 -24.36 7.88
CA ARG A 49 30.03 -22.90 7.85
C ARG A 49 28.90 -22.24 8.64
N LEU A 50 27.67 -22.76 8.58
CA LEU A 50 26.57 -22.27 9.39
C LEU A 50 26.88 -22.40 10.89
N ASN A 51 27.52 -23.50 11.30
CA ASN A 51 27.98 -23.69 12.68
C ASN A 51 29.11 -22.74 13.11
N GLU A 52 29.92 -22.24 12.19
CA GLU A 52 30.89 -21.17 12.47
C GLU A 52 30.19 -19.82 12.59
N MET A 53 29.30 -19.50 11.67
CA MET A 53 28.56 -18.23 11.64
C MET A 53 27.67 -18.04 12.87
N ARG A 54 26.96 -19.10 13.32
CA ARG A 54 26.04 -19.02 14.47
C ARG A 54 26.72 -18.63 15.79
N LYS A 55 28.06 -18.77 15.88
CA LYS A 55 28.81 -18.37 17.08
C LYS A 55 28.85 -16.87 17.26
N ASN A 56 28.77 -16.11 16.16
CA ASN A 56 28.94 -14.66 16.14
C ASN A 56 27.70 -13.91 15.61
N HIS A 57 26.74 -14.61 15.01
CA HIS A 57 25.58 -14.04 14.33
C HIS A 57 24.30 -14.80 14.68
N ASN A 58 23.16 -14.11 14.60
CA ASN A 58 21.84 -14.72 14.63
C ASN A 58 21.49 -15.14 13.20
N ILE A 59 21.06 -16.39 13.02
CA ILE A 59 20.78 -16.94 11.68
C ILE A 59 19.33 -17.38 11.62
N LEU A 60 18.60 -16.88 10.61
CA LEU A 60 17.28 -17.37 10.23
C LEU A 60 17.41 -18.17 8.93
N LEU A 61 17.03 -19.43 8.98
CA LEU A 61 17.07 -20.36 7.85
C LEU A 61 15.65 -20.75 7.46
N VAL A 62 15.32 -20.58 6.19
CA VAL A 62 14.05 -21.04 5.59
C VAL A 62 14.39 -22.12 4.57
N THR A 63 13.77 -23.30 4.67
CA THR A 63 14.08 -24.44 3.81
C THR A 63 12.93 -25.43 3.76
N ASN A 64 12.84 -26.15 2.65
CA ASN A 64 12.02 -27.38 2.54
C ASN A 64 12.89 -28.65 2.49
N ASP A 65 14.19 -28.50 2.22
CA ASP A 65 15.14 -29.60 2.06
C ASP A 65 15.97 -29.85 3.34
N HIS A 66 16.44 -31.09 3.51
CA HIS A 66 17.34 -31.54 4.61
C HIS A 66 16.89 -31.10 6.02
N VAL A 67 15.58 -31.15 6.26
CA VAL A 67 14.93 -30.68 7.50
C VAL A 67 15.52 -31.31 8.75
N ASP A 68 15.84 -32.61 8.73
CA ASP A 68 16.35 -33.32 9.91
C ASP A 68 17.75 -32.85 10.31
N THR A 69 18.62 -32.61 9.33
CA THR A 69 19.96 -32.04 9.54
C THR A 69 19.86 -30.66 10.19
N LEU A 70 18.91 -29.83 9.74
CA LEU A 70 18.74 -28.47 10.25
C LEU A 70 18.07 -28.42 11.61
N LYS A 71 17.10 -29.31 11.87
CA LYS A 71 16.53 -29.48 13.21
C LYS A 71 17.59 -29.81 14.24
N SER A 72 18.60 -30.61 13.88
CA SER A 72 19.71 -30.95 14.79
C SER A 72 20.61 -29.76 15.13
N MET A 73 20.69 -28.77 14.25
CA MET A 73 21.56 -27.60 14.40
C MET A 73 20.84 -26.39 15.00
N ALA A 74 19.55 -26.25 14.74
CA ALA A 74 18.77 -25.08 15.10
C ALA A 74 18.48 -25.04 16.61
N ASP A 75 18.66 -23.85 17.21
CA ASP A 75 18.27 -23.60 18.60
C ASP A 75 16.74 -23.52 18.75
N ASN A 76 16.05 -23.08 17.71
CA ASN A 76 14.59 -23.04 17.61
C ASN A 76 14.14 -23.48 16.21
N THR A 77 13.04 -24.21 16.14
CA THR A 77 12.46 -24.69 14.89
C THR A 77 10.98 -24.30 14.81
N VAL A 78 10.60 -23.68 13.70
CA VAL A 78 9.21 -23.34 13.38
C VAL A 78 8.83 -24.08 12.11
N THR A 79 7.88 -25.00 12.22
CA THR A 79 7.34 -25.76 11.09
C THR A 79 5.96 -25.22 10.75
N VAL A 80 5.77 -24.84 9.48
CA VAL A 80 4.49 -24.35 8.95
C VAL A 80 3.96 -25.38 7.96
N SER A 81 2.71 -25.79 8.13
CA SER A 81 2.07 -26.71 7.18
C SER A 81 1.68 -25.95 5.90
N ALA A 82 1.89 -26.58 4.75
CA ALA A 82 1.45 -26.04 3.47
C ALA A 82 -0.09 -26.02 3.33
N ILE A 83 -0.79 -26.89 4.07
CA ILE A 83 -2.25 -27.11 3.98
C ILE A 83 -3.00 -26.21 4.96
N ASP A 84 -2.51 -26.11 6.20
CA ASP A 84 -3.11 -25.25 7.23
C ASP A 84 -2.08 -24.26 7.76
N ARG A 85 -2.28 -22.98 7.44
CA ARG A 85 -1.41 -21.87 7.85
C ARG A 85 -1.88 -21.15 9.11
N SER A 86 -3.00 -21.59 9.69
CA SER A 86 -3.55 -21.01 10.92
C SER A 86 -2.79 -21.50 12.16
N LYS A 87 -2.23 -22.71 12.10
CA LYS A 87 -1.46 -23.32 13.18
C LYS A 87 -0.02 -23.59 12.77
N VAL A 88 0.89 -23.45 13.72
CA VAL A 88 2.32 -23.71 13.56
C VAL A 88 2.80 -24.70 14.61
N LYS A 89 3.89 -25.40 14.29
CA LYS A 89 4.59 -26.28 15.23
C LYS A 89 5.91 -25.64 15.62
N ILE A 90 6.09 -25.37 16.92
CA ILE A 90 7.31 -24.75 17.47
C ILE A 90 8.01 -25.80 18.32
N ASN A 91 9.29 -26.10 18.06
CA ASN A 91 10.13 -27.00 18.87
C ASN A 91 9.54 -28.38 19.22
N GLY A 92 8.54 -28.85 18.46
CA GLY A 92 7.83 -30.10 18.73
C GLY A 92 6.41 -29.92 19.27
N LYS A 93 6.05 -28.76 19.84
CA LYS A 93 4.72 -28.41 20.32
C LYS A 93 3.77 -28.18 19.13
N GLU A 94 2.79 -29.07 18.97
CA GLU A 94 1.82 -29.01 17.87
C GLU A 94 0.62 -28.12 18.21
N GLY A 95 0.03 -27.53 17.17
CA GLY A 95 -1.25 -26.84 17.28
C GLY A 95 -1.18 -25.43 17.88
N VAL A 96 -0.01 -24.79 17.90
CA VAL A 96 0.13 -23.40 18.36
C VAL A 96 -0.51 -22.48 17.33
N ASP A 97 -1.39 -21.59 17.78
CA ASP A 97 -1.98 -20.56 16.91
C ASP A 97 -0.88 -19.64 16.35
N ARG A 98 -0.90 -19.41 15.05
CA ARG A 98 0.09 -18.58 14.34
C ARG A 98 0.14 -17.17 14.89
N GLU A 99 -1.00 -16.57 15.22
CA GLU A 99 -1.02 -15.20 15.74
C GLU A 99 -0.33 -15.11 17.11
N LEU A 100 -0.58 -16.10 17.98
CA LEU A 100 0.07 -16.21 19.28
C LEU A 100 1.58 -16.43 19.13
N ALA A 101 2.00 -17.27 18.18
CA ALA A 101 3.40 -17.52 17.88
C ALA A 101 4.13 -16.26 17.40
N LEU A 102 3.53 -15.52 16.45
CA LEU A 102 4.10 -14.25 15.96
C LEU A 102 4.22 -13.23 17.09
N LEU A 103 3.20 -13.13 17.95
CA LEU A 103 3.20 -12.22 19.09
C LEU A 103 4.28 -12.60 20.12
N ALA A 104 4.50 -13.89 20.34
CA ALA A 104 5.53 -14.35 21.27
C ALA A 104 6.94 -14.07 20.74
N MET A 105 7.12 -14.14 19.41
CA MET A 105 8.39 -13.82 18.74
C MET A 105 8.64 -12.32 18.61
N SER A 106 7.60 -11.48 18.56
CA SER A 106 7.72 -10.01 18.53
C SER A 106 8.05 -9.46 19.92
N ILE A 107 9.28 -9.70 20.39
CA ILE A 107 9.83 -9.02 21.57
C ILE A 107 10.68 -7.85 21.07
N GLY A 108 10.15 -6.63 21.18
CA GLY A 108 10.84 -5.39 20.83
C GLY A 108 9.88 -4.20 20.88
N ASP A 109 10.42 -3.00 21.13
CA ASP A 109 9.64 -1.77 21.03
C ASP A 109 9.11 -1.60 19.60
N GLU A 110 7.90 -1.07 19.45
CA GLU A 110 7.41 -0.61 18.16
C GLU A 110 8.43 0.37 17.58
N TYR A 111 8.87 0.11 16.35
CA TYR A 111 9.80 1.02 15.68
C TYR A 111 9.14 2.41 15.58
N ALA A 112 9.74 3.38 16.26
CA ALA A 112 9.28 4.76 16.19
C ALA A 112 9.82 5.39 14.90
N ASP A 113 8.93 5.58 13.92
CA ASP A 113 9.21 6.31 12.68
C ASP A 113 9.86 7.67 13.00
N SER A 114 11.14 7.82 12.71
CA SER A 114 11.79 9.14 12.76
C SER A 114 11.61 9.81 11.39
N HIS A 115 10.71 10.79 11.29
CA HIS A 115 10.61 11.65 10.12
C HIS A 115 11.94 12.37 9.89
N ASN A 116 12.62 12.11 8.76
CA ASN A 116 13.94 12.67 8.52
C ASN A 116 14.09 13.16 7.07
N ASP A 117 14.93 14.17 6.85
CA ASP A 117 15.23 14.79 5.54
C ASP A 117 15.76 13.78 4.51
N LYS A 118 16.23 12.63 4.97
CA LYS A 118 16.69 11.52 4.13
C LYS A 118 15.56 10.91 3.29
N ASP A 119 14.34 10.85 3.81
CA ASP A 119 13.18 10.31 3.10
C ASP A 119 12.81 11.20 1.91
N PHE A 120 12.85 12.53 2.10
CA PHE A 120 12.61 13.49 1.03
C PHE A 120 13.67 13.38 -0.07
N LYS A 121 14.95 13.27 0.31
CA LYS A 121 16.04 13.13 -0.66
C LYS A 121 15.91 11.84 -1.46
N PHE A 122 15.64 10.72 -0.79
CA PHE A 122 15.40 9.44 -1.45
C PHE A 122 14.21 9.52 -2.42
N PHE A 123 13.09 10.10 -1.99
CA PHE A 123 11.91 10.29 -2.83
C PHE A 123 12.23 11.12 -4.09
N CYS A 124 12.95 12.23 -3.95
CA CYS A 124 13.40 13.02 -5.09
C CYS A 124 14.33 12.23 -6.03
N ASP A 125 15.30 11.49 -5.48
CA ASP A 125 16.25 10.72 -6.27
C ASP A 125 15.54 9.62 -7.10
N VAL A 126 14.50 8.99 -6.56
CA VAL A 126 13.70 7.97 -7.27
C VAL A 126 12.86 8.60 -8.39
N GLU A 127 12.08 9.65 -8.08
CA GLU A 127 11.13 10.25 -9.02
C GLU A 127 11.81 11.02 -10.17
N PHE A 128 12.95 11.67 -9.90
CA PHE A 128 13.71 12.43 -10.90
C PHE A 128 14.87 11.63 -11.51
N SER A 129 15.01 10.35 -11.16
CA SER A 129 15.98 9.47 -11.82
C SER A 129 15.70 9.36 -13.32
N LYS A 130 16.72 8.96 -14.09
CA LYS A 130 16.59 8.74 -15.55
C LYS A 130 15.50 7.72 -15.91
N ASN A 131 15.17 6.81 -15.00
CA ASN A 131 14.13 5.80 -15.16
C ASN A 131 12.84 6.16 -14.39
N GLY A 132 12.78 7.35 -13.79
CA GLY A 132 11.61 7.85 -13.06
C GLY A 132 10.46 8.22 -14.00
N GLY A 133 9.27 8.40 -13.41
CA GLY A 133 8.06 8.72 -14.17
C GLY A 133 8.05 10.14 -14.75
N ILE A 134 8.69 11.11 -14.08
CA ILE A 134 8.62 12.54 -14.45
C ILE A 134 9.31 12.84 -15.79
N PRO A 135 10.54 12.37 -16.07
CA PRO A 135 11.19 12.61 -17.36
C PRO A 135 10.39 12.09 -18.56
N PHE A 136 9.72 10.94 -18.40
CA PHE A 136 8.87 10.37 -19.45
C PHE A 136 7.66 11.26 -19.76
N VAL A 137 6.96 11.72 -18.71
CA VAL A 137 5.83 12.65 -18.85
C VAL A 137 6.27 13.95 -19.52
N ALA A 138 7.41 14.50 -19.11
CA ALA A 138 7.95 15.74 -19.70
C ALA A 138 8.29 15.57 -21.19
N ALA A 139 9.01 14.50 -21.55
CA ALA A 139 9.39 14.23 -22.93
C ALA A 139 8.16 14.00 -23.85
N PHE A 140 7.21 13.20 -23.38
CA PHE A 140 5.97 12.96 -24.13
C PHE A 140 5.10 14.22 -24.22
N GLY A 141 5.04 15.02 -23.16
CA GLY A 141 4.32 16.30 -23.17
C GLY A 141 4.88 17.31 -24.16
N VAL A 142 6.21 17.48 -24.23
CA VAL A 142 6.86 18.33 -25.23
C VAL A 142 6.55 17.85 -26.65
N PHE A 143 6.62 16.55 -26.90
CA PHE A 143 6.29 15.97 -28.19
C PHE A 143 4.82 16.20 -28.57
N ALA A 144 3.88 15.86 -27.69
CA ALA A 144 2.45 15.91 -27.95
C ALA A 144 1.94 17.35 -28.13
N TYR A 145 2.37 18.29 -27.27
CA TYR A 145 2.03 19.70 -27.45
C TYR A 145 2.77 20.35 -28.63
N GLY A 146 3.96 19.87 -28.98
CA GLY A 146 4.63 20.27 -30.22
C GLY A 146 3.79 19.93 -31.46
N LEU A 147 3.25 18.71 -31.52
CA LEU A 147 2.31 18.30 -32.57
C LEU A 147 1.01 19.10 -32.53
N PHE A 148 0.46 19.34 -31.34
CA PHE A 148 -0.74 20.17 -31.18
C PHE A 148 -0.55 21.57 -31.76
N LEU A 149 0.56 22.25 -31.42
CA LEU A 149 0.88 23.57 -31.95
C LEU A 149 1.00 23.54 -33.48
N LEU A 150 1.64 22.51 -34.06
CA LEU A 150 1.76 22.37 -35.52
C LEU A 150 0.40 22.14 -36.20
N MET A 151 -0.50 21.39 -35.58
CA MET A 151 -1.80 21.04 -36.17
C MET A 151 -2.84 22.15 -36.07
N PHE A 152 -2.81 22.92 -34.97
CA PHE A 152 -3.80 23.94 -34.69
C PHE A 152 -3.29 25.37 -34.86
N TRP A 153 -2.04 25.57 -35.32
CA TRP A 153 -1.48 26.90 -35.51
C TRP A 153 -2.45 27.85 -36.26
N ASP A 154 -2.65 29.05 -35.71
CA ASP A 154 -3.50 30.08 -36.32
C ASP A 154 -4.96 29.63 -36.54
N SER A 155 -5.52 28.90 -35.57
CA SER A 155 -6.91 28.44 -35.62
C SER A 155 -7.88 29.62 -35.61
N GLN A 156 -8.89 29.57 -36.49
CA GLN A 156 -9.87 30.65 -36.59
C GLN A 156 -10.84 30.70 -35.38
N PRO A 157 -11.30 31.90 -34.98
CA PRO A 157 -12.39 32.06 -34.02
C PRO A 157 -13.62 31.25 -34.44
N GLY A 158 -14.25 30.56 -33.50
CA GLY A 158 -15.27 29.54 -33.75
C GLY A 158 -14.76 28.09 -33.62
N SER A 159 -13.43 27.89 -33.55
CA SER A 159 -12.81 26.58 -33.35
C SER A 159 -12.50 26.26 -31.87
N GLU A 160 -12.93 27.11 -30.93
CA GLU A 160 -12.58 27.07 -29.50
C GLU A 160 -12.86 25.71 -28.89
N ALA A 161 -14.06 25.18 -29.13
CA ALA A 161 -14.49 23.88 -28.61
C ALA A 161 -13.54 22.75 -29.04
N LEU A 162 -13.13 22.78 -30.31
CA LEU A 162 -12.30 21.74 -30.90
C LEU A 162 -10.87 21.82 -30.36
N VAL A 163 -10.31 23.03 -30.28
CA VAL A 163 -8.99 23.30 -29.67
C VAL A 163 -9.00 22.91 -28.18
N LEU A 164 -10.08 23.22 -27.46
CA LEU A 164 -10.27 22.89 -26.05
C LEU A 164 -10.29 21.38 -25.80
N VAL A 165 -11.08 20.65 -26.59
CA VAL A 165 -11.19 19.18 -26.51
C VAL A 165 -9.87 18.52 -26.88
N ALA A 166 -9.24 18.92 -28.00
CA ALA A 166 -7.98 18.34 -28.44
C ALA A 166 -6.88 18.51 -27.40
N ALA A 167 -6.70 19.73 -26.87
CA ALA A 167 -5.69 19.99 -25.86
C ALA A 167 -5.99 19.25 -24.54
N GLY A 168 -7.26 19.17 -24.13
CA GLY A 168 -7.66 18.43 -22.92
C GLY A 168 -7.44 16.92 -23.03
N ILE A 169 -7.68 16.33 -24.21
CA ILE A 169 -7.37 14.91 -24.48
C ILE A 169 -5.85 14.69 -24.38
N ILE A 170 -5.04 15.59 -24.95
CA ILE A 170 -3.58 15.51 -24.87
C ILE A 170 -3.13 15.60 -23.41
N SER A 171 -3.64 16.55 -22.63
CA SER A 171 -3.37 16.67 -21.18
C SER A 171 -3.68 15.37 -20.44
N PHE A 172 -4.85 14.78 -20.74
CA PHE A 172 -5.26 13.51 -20.16
C PHE A 172 -4.25 12.41 -20.47
N PHE A 173 -3.86 12.22 -21.73
CA PHE A 173 -2.92 11.16 -22.11
C PHE A 173 -1.47 11.41 -21.67
N ILE A 174 -1.08 12.65 -21.40
CA ILE A 174 0.22 12.97 -20.79
C ILE A 174 0.23 12.57 -19.31
N ALA A 175 -0.84 12.91 -18.57
CA ALA A 175 -0.94 12.60 -17.15
C ALA A 175 -1.25 11.13 -16.87
N ASN A 176 -2.18 10.53 -17.62
CA ASN A 176 -2.77 9.22 -17.30
C ASN A 176 -1.73 8.10 -17.06
N PRO A 177 -0.69 7.90 -17.88
CA PRO A 177 0.31 6.85 -17.64
C PRO A 177 1.01 6.96 -16.27
N TYR A 178 1.28 8.18 -15.81
CA TYR A 178 1.88 8.41 -14.49
C TYR A 178 0.91 8.04 -13.36
N PHE A 179 -0.39 8.30 -13.55
CA PHE A 179 -1.43 8.00 -12.57
C PHE A 179 -1.75 6.50 -12.50
N LEU A 180 -1.66 5.78 -13.63
CA LEU A 180 -1.82 4.31 -13.65
C LEU A 180 -0.72 3.61 -12.85
N GLN A 181 0.50 4.14 -12.87
CA GLN A 181 1.64 3.59 -12.12
C GLN A 181 1.56 3.81 -10.60
N LEU A 182 0.56 4.53 -10.09
CA LEU A 182 0.44 4.82 -8.66
C LEU A 182 0.20 3.57 -7.82
N CYS A 183 -0.51 2.57 -8.37
CA CYS A 183 -0.78 1.31 -7.68
C CYS A 183 0.51 0.51 -7.46
N ASP A 184 1.30 0.34 -8.51
CA ASP A 184 2.57 -0.36 -8.48
C ASP A 184 3.57 0.38 -7.57
N TRP A 185 3.63 1.71 -7.71
CA TRP A 185 4.45 2.55 -6.83
C TRP A 185 4.04 2.40 -5.36
N ARG A 186 2.74 2.38 -5.05
CA ARG A 186 2.24 2.19 -3.68
C ARG A 186 2.71 0.85 -3.11
N ILE A 187 2.59 -0.23 -3.88
CA ILE A 187 2.99 -1.57 -3.44
C ILE A 187 4.50 -1.60 -3.19
N PHE A 188 5.29 -1.16 -4.17
CA PHE A 188 6.74 -1.10 -4.07
C PHE A 188 7.20 -0.30 -2.84
N MET A 189 6.61 0.88 -2.61
CA MET A 189 6.98 1.71 -1.46
C MET A 189 6.52 1.14 -0.12
N ILE A 190 5.44 0.35 -0.07
CA ILE A 190 5.02 -0.35 1.15
C ILE A 190 6.03 -1.46 1.48
N GLU A 191 6.40 -2.26 0.48
CA GLU A 191 7.39 -3.34 0.63
C GLU A 191 8.76 -2.78 1.01
N GLU A 192 9.19 -1.71 0.36
CA GLU A 192 10.46 -1.05 0.66
C GLU A 192 10.46 -0.39 2.04
N ALA A 193 9.36 0.27 2.44
CA ALA A 193 9.23 0.81 3.80
C ALA A 193 9.27 -0.28 4.88
N GLU A 194 8.66 -1.45 4.62
CA GLU A 194 8.73 -2.61 5.51
C GLU A 194 10.15 -3.18 5.59
N ALA A 195 10.89 -3.19 4.47
CA ALA A 195 12.25 -3.70 4.41
C ALA A 195 13.28 -2.74 5.05
N LEU A 196 13.12 -1.44 4.83
CA LEU A 196 14.07 -0.43 5.28
C LEU A 196 13.85 -0.02 6.73
N LEU A 197 12.66 -0.27 7.31
CA LEU A 197 12.24 0.11 8.66
C LEU A 197 12.27 1.62 8.97
N HIS A 198 13.01 2.46 8.26
CA HIS A 198 13.16 3.90 8.53
C HIS A 198 12.32 4.83 7.65
N SER A 199 11.56 4.30 6.68
CA SER A 199 10.80 5.09 5.70
C SER A 199 9.32 5.12 6.04
N SER A 200 8.76 6.31 6.29
CA SER A 200 7.35 6.42 6.67
C SER A 200 6.42 6.27 5.46
N LYS A 201 5.61 5.21 5.45
CA LYS A 201 4.57 4.94 4.43
C LYS A 201 3.63 6.13 4.24
N SER A 202 3.27 6.82 5.32
CA SER A 202 2.33 7.95 5.28
C SER A 202 2.95 9.18 4.62
N MET A 203 4.21 9.49 4.93
CA MET A 203 4.93 10.62 4.34
C MET A 203 5.09 10.45 2.84
N ASN A 204 5.50 9.26 2.40
CA ASN A 204 5.68 8.98 0.97
C ASN A 204 4.38 9.15 0.18
N ARG A 205 3.25 8.66 0.71
CA ARG A 205 1.92 8.85 0.08
C ARG A 205 1.57 10.34 -0.05
N PHE A 206 1.83 11.13 0.99
CA PHE A 206 1.59 12.58 0.96
C PHE A 206 2.47 13.28 -0.08
N LEU A 207 3.79 12.99 -0.09
CA LEU A 207 4.72 13.55 -1.07
C LEU A 207 4.32 13.19 -2.51
N LYS A 208 3.90 11.94 -2.75
CA LYS A 208 3.43 11.50 -4.07
C LYS A 208 2.13 12.18 -4.49
N MET A 209 1.20 12.40 -3.56
CA MET A 209 -0.01 13.20 -3.82
C MET A 209 0.35 14.63 -4.20
N CYS A 210 1.21 15.31 -3.43
CA CYS A 210 1.67 16.67 -3.73
C CYS A 210 2.34 16.75 -5.10
N LEU A 211 3.20 15.76 -5.43
CA LEU A 211 3.88 15.68 -6.72
C LEU A 211 2.88 15.51 -7.88
N ALA A 212 1.92 14.60 -7.75
CA ALA A 212 0.91 14.36 -8.77
C ALA A 212 -0.01 15.58 -9.00
N ILE A 213 -0.40 16.28 -7.94
CA ILE A 213 -1.18 17.53 -8.05
C ILE A 213 -0.33 18.62 -8.72
N THR A 214 0.93 18.77 -8.32
CA THR A 214 1.85 19.73 -8.94
C THR A 214 2.04 19.44 -10.43
N LEU A 215 2.16 18.17 -10.80
CA LEU A 215 2.26 17.74 -12.19
C LEU A 215 1.00 18.10 -12.98
N LEU A 216 -0.20 17.91 -12.43
CA LEU A 216 -1.46 18.34 -13.07
C LEU A 216 -1.54 19.85 -13.26
N VAL A 217 -1.06 20.64 -12.29
CA VAL A 217 -0.99 22.10 -12.39
C VAL A 217 -0.05 22.51 -13.53
N ILE A 218 1.12 21.88 -13.63
CA ILE A 218 2.09 22.15 -14.71
C ILE A 218 1.49 21.79 -16.07
N ILE A 219 0.92 20.59 -16.23
CA ILE A 219 0.30 20.14 -17.48
C ILE A 219 -0.84 21.09 -17.89
N SER A 220 -1.71 21.47 -16.95
CA SER A 220 -2.82 22.40 -17.23
C SER A 220 -2.32 23.80 -17.60
N THR A 221 -1.20 24.24 -17.03
CA THR A 221 -0.56 25.51 -17.40
C THR A 221 0.03 25.46 -18.81
N VAL A 222 0.68 24.35 -19.18
CA VAL A 222 1.16 24.13 -20.55
C VAL A 222 -0.02 24.08 -21.53
N GLN A 223 -1.09 23.36 -21.17
CA GLN A 223 -2.32 23.32 -21.97
C GLN A 223 -2.86 24.72 -22.25
N PHE A 224 -3.07 25.52 -21.21
CA PHE A 224 -3.59 26.89 -21.32
C PHE A 224 -2.67 27.77 -22.18
N GLY A 225 -1.35 27.68 -21.98
CA GLY A 225 -0.37 28.40 -22.79
C GLY A 225 -0.44 28.01 -24.26
N CYS A 226 -0.44 26.72 -24.58
CA CYS A 226 -0.52 26.22 -25.96
C CYS A 226 -1.85 26.57 -26.63
N GLN A 227 -2.96 26.57 -25.89
CA GLN A 227 -4.26 26.99 -26.41
C GLN A 227 -4.26 28.47 -26.77
N ASN A 228 -3.78 29.35 -25.88
CA ASN A 228 -3.73 30.78 -26.15
C ASN A 228 -2.79 31.15 -27.30
N LEU A 229 -1.73 30.36 -27.53
CA LEU A 229 -0.85 30.52 -28.70
C LEU A 229 -1.53 30.17 -30.03
N VAL A 230 -2.51 29.27 -29.97
CA VAL A 230 -3.24 28.73 -31.13
C VAL A 230 -4.51 29.52 -31.42
N ILE A 231 -5.20 30.00 -30.37
CA ILE A 231 -6.45 30.76 -30.43
C ILE A 231 -6.52 31.74 -29.25
N ASP A 232 -6.58 33.04 -29.52
CA ASP A 232 -6.51 34.10 -28.50
C ASP A 232 -7.86 34.40 -27.81
N THR A 233 -8.91 33.63 -28.09
CA THR A 233 -10.25 33.89 -27.54
C THR A 233 -10.47 33.31 -26.13
N LEU A 234 -9.58 32.44 -25.65
CA LEU A 234 -9.69 31.75 -24.35
C LEU A 234 -8.65 32.22 -23.31
N ASN A 235 -8.14 33.45 -23.43
CA ASN A 235 -7.01 33.95 -22.64
C ASN A 235 -7.33 34.39 -21.20
N SER A 236 -8.59 34.31 -20.77
CA SER A 236 -8.99 34.80 -19.44
C SER A 236 -8.53 33.89 -18.30
N ALA A 237 -8.32 34.48 -17.11
CA ALA A 237 -8.00 33.72 -15.90
C ALA A 237 -9.10 32.70 -15.53
N TYR A 238 -10.35 32.97 -15.92
CA TYR A 238 -11.45 32.03 -15.76
C TYR A 238 -11.15 30.70 -16.49
N PHE A 239 -10.72 30.77 -17.76
CA PHE A 239 -10.44 29.57 -18.55
C PHE A 239 -9.26 28.78 -18.00
N TYR A 240 -8.23 29.46 -17.48
CA TYR A 240 -7.12 28.78 -16.79
C TYR A 240 -7.63 27.90 -15.63
N PHE A 241 -8.41 28.47 -14.71
CA PHE A 241 -8.95 27.71 -13.59
C PHE A 241 -9.95 26.64 -14.06
N ALA A 242 -10.78 26.96 -15.04
CA ALA A 242 -11.75 26.01 -15.59
C ALA A 242 -11.05 24.78 -16.20
N ILE A 243 -9.97 24.96 -16.95
CA ILE A 243 -9.14 23.88 -17.50
C ILE A 243 -8.47 23.07 -16.38
N LEU A 244 -7.88 23.74 -15.40
CA LEU A 244 -7.21 23.08 -14.27
C LEU A 244 -8.17 22.16 -13.51
N PHE A 245 -9.34 22.67 -13.13
CA PHE A 245 -10.33 21.91 -12.37
C PHE A 245 -11.06 20.87 -13.24
N ASP A 246 -11.17 21.07 -14.54
CA ASP A 246 -11.64 20.03 -15.46
C ASP A 246 -10.66 18.85 -15.54
N ASN A 247 -9.37 19.12 -15.71
CA ASN A 247 -8.35 18.07 -15.69
C ASN A 247 -8.27 17.37 -14.33
N LEU A 248 -8.37 18.13 -13.24
CA LEU A 248 -8.37 17.59 -11.89
C LEU A 248 -9.55 16.63 -11.67
N SER A 249 -10.76 17.02 -12.06
CA SER A 249 -11.97 16.20 -11.84
C SER A 249 -11.89 14.83 -12.52
N LEU A 250 -11.20 14.75 -13.66
CA LEU A 250 -11.01 13.52 -14.43
C LEU A 250 -9.95 12.59 -13.81
N MET A 251 -8.94 13.14 -13.13
CA MET A 251 -7.78 12.37 -12.65
C MET A 251 -7.74 12.13 -11.14
N VAL A 252 -8.46 12.95 -10.37
CA VAL A 252 -8.41 12.90 -8.89
C VAL A 252 -8.91 11.57 -8.33
N ALA A 253 -9.85 10.89 -9.01
CA ALA A 253 -10.34 9.58 -8.60
C ALA A 253 -9.22 8.53 -8.62
N ILE A 254 -8.43 8.46 -9.70
CA ILE A 254 -7.29 7.55 -9.82
C ILE A 254 -6.25 7.88 -8.74
N LEU A 255 -6.00 9.16 -8.48
CA LEU A 255 -5.06 9.59 -7.45
C LEU A 255 -5.47 9.12 -6.05
N CYS A 256 -6.73 9.38 -5.67
CA CYS A 256 -7.28 8.99 -4.37
C CYS A 256 -7.30 7.47 -4.18
N LEU A 257 -7.84 6.75 -5.17
CA LEU A 257 -7.94 5.28 -5.11
C LEU A 257 -6.54 4.63 -5.16
N GLY A 258 -5.69 5.08 -6.07
CA GLY A 258 -4.34 4.55 -6.27
C GLY A 258 -3.44 4.70 -5.05
N LEU A 259 -3.48 5.83 -4.35
CA LEU A 259 -2.59 6.09 -3.21
C LEU A 259 -3.13 5.64 -1.84
N TYR A 260 -4.44 5.72 -1.62
CA TYR A 260 -5.03 5.60 -0.27
C TYR A 260 -5.93 4.39 -0.06
N THR A 261 -6.11 3.55 -1.08
CA THR A 261 -6.81 2.26 -0.93
C THR A 261 -5.88 1.09 -1.11
N ASP A 262 -6.36 -0.11 -0.80
CA ASP A 262 -5.63 -1.37 -1.01
C ASP A 262 -6.14 -2.11 -2.26
N LEU A 263 -6.85 -1.40 -3.14
CA LEU A 263 -7.43 -1.96 -4.36
C LEU A 263 -6.32 -2.39 -5.34
N PRO A 264 -6.46 -3.53 -6.02
CA PRO A 264 -5.54 -3.95 -7.07
C PRO A 264 -5.60 -2.97 -8.25
N ASP A 265 -4.52 -2.92 -9.03
CA ASP A 265 -4.36 -2.01 -10.17
C ASP A 265 -5.59 -1.99 -11.09
N GLN A 266 -6.04 -3.16 -11.55
CA GLN A 266 -7.23 -3.28 -12.41
C GLN A 266 -8.48 -2.59 -11.85
N GLN A 267 -8.73 -2.70 -10.54
CA GLN A 267 -9.89 -2.07 -9.92
C GLN A 267 -9.72 -0.55 -9.83
N VAL A 268 -8.51 -0.07 -9.54
CA VAL A 268 -8.21 1.38 -9.55
C VAL A 268 -8.36 1.95 -10.96
N GLN A 269 -7.94 1.24 -12.00
CA GLN A 269 -8.10 1.69 -13.38
C GLN A 269 -9.58 1.77 -13.77
N ILE A 270 -10.36 0.73 -13.46
CA ILE A 270 -11.79 0.70 -13.77
C ILE A 270 -12.53 1.80 -13.00
N LEU A 271 -12.40 1.83 -11.67
CA LEU A 271 -13.14 2.77 -10.83
C LEU A 271 -12.63 4.21 -10.96
N GLY A 272 -11.32 4.39 -11.08
CA GLY A 272 -10.69 5.68 -11.28
C GLY A 272 -10.93 6.26 -12.66
N GLY A 273 -11.16 5.43 -13.68
CA GLY A 273 -11.56 5.85 -15.03
C GLY A 273 -13.05 6.19 -15.16
N MET A 274 -13.88 5.88 -14.16
CA MET A 274 -15.32 6.14 -14.20
C MET A 274 -15.68 7.63 -14.41
N PRO A 275 -15.03 8.62 -13.78
CA PRO A 275 -15.32 10.03 -14.05
C PRO A 275 -15.16 10.41 -15.51
N PHE A 276 -14.13 9.88 -16.19
CA PHE A 276 -13.91 10.11 -17.61
C PHE A 276 -15.00 9.43 -18.47
N LEU A 277 -15.35 8.17 -18.18
CA LEU A 277 -16.42 7.47 -18.88
C LEU A 277 -17.78 8.15 -18.69
N PHE A 278 -18.11 8.49 -17.44
CA PHE A 278 -19.32 9.22 -17.10
C PHE A 278 -19.37 10.58 -17.77
N MET A 279 -18.25 11.32 -17.81
CA MET A 279 -18.18 12.56 -18.57
C MET A 279 -18.54 12.34 -20.05
N ILE A 280 -18.06 11.29 -20.71
CA ILE A 280 -18.42 10.98 -22.10
C ILE A 280 -19.92 10.70 -22.21
N PHE A 281 -20.46 9.78 -21.40
CA PHE A 281 -21.87 9.39 -21.50
C PHE A 281 -22.82 10.54 -21.15
N PHE A 282 -22.53 11.28 -20.08
CA PHE A 282 -23.36 12.41 -19.64
C PHE A 282 -23.12 13.68 -20.45
N SER A 283 -22.05 13.80 -21.24
CA SER A 283 -21.91 14.92 -22.19
C SER A 283 -23.05 14.98 -23.20
N THR A 284 -23.70 13.85 -23.51
CA THR A 284 -24.90 13.81 -24.36
C THR A 284 -26.11 14.50 -23.72
N THR A 285 -26.11 14.71 -22.40
CA THR A 285 -27.20 15.40 -21.67
C THR A 285 -27.04 16.92 -21.63
N PHE A 286 -25.98 17.43 -22.26
CA PHE A 286 -25.65 18.85 -22.30
C PHE A 286 -26.51 19.60 -23.34
N SER A 287 -26.95 18.90 -24.39
CA SER A 287 -27.73 19.50 -25.48
C SER A 287 -29.24 19.44 -25.27
N PRO A 288 -29.99 20.43 -25.79
CA PRO A 288 -31.45 20.45 -25.74
C PRO A 288 -32.03 19.26 -26.51
N GLY A 289 -32.96 18.54 -25.86
CA GLY A 289 -33.68 17.41 -26.46
C GLY A 289 -32.98 16.04 -26.41
N ALA A 290 -31.73 15.95 -25.93
CA ALA A 290 -31.02 14.69 -25.77
C ALA A 290 -31.08 14.16 -24.31
N GLY A 291 -31.17 12.84 -24.15
CA GLY A 291 -31.14 12.17 -22.84
C GLY A 291 -32.48 12.11 -22.08
N LEU A 292 -32.51 11.29 -21.03
CA LEU A 292 -33.68 11.09 -20.15
C LEU A 292 -33.77 12.22 -19.12
N ALA A 293 -34.99 12.74 -18.87
CA ALA A 293 -35.22 13.89 -17.99
C ALA A 293 -34.59 13.77 -16.59
N GLY A 294 -34.62 12.57 -15.98
CA GLY A 294 -33.97 12.34 -14.68
C GLY A 294 -32.43 12.34 -14.74
N LEU A 295 -31.85 11.81 -15.83
CA LEU A 295 -30.39 11.76 -16.01
C LEU A 295 -29.80 13.12 -16.39
N LYS A 296 -30.60 14.02 -16.98
CA LYS A 296 -30.15 15.39 -17.31
C LYS A 296 -29.63 16.16 -16.10
N ASN A 297 -30.22 15.95 -14.92
CA ASN A 297 -29.79 16.65 -13.71
C ASN A 297 -28.39 16.22 -13.24
N LEU A 298 -27.88 15.07 -13.69
CA LEU A 298 -26.53 14.62 -13.33
C LEU A 298 -25.42 15.46 -13.99
N ARG A 299 -25.72 16.22 -15.05
CA ARG A 299 -24.75 17.11 -15.71
C ARG A 299 -24.11 18.11 -14.76
N TYR A 300 -24.85 18.55 -13.74
CA TYR A 300 -24.39 19.50 -12.73
C TYR A 300 -23.29 18.94 -11.81
N LEU A 301 -23.02 17.63 -11.84
CA LEU A 301 -21.95 16.99 -11.09
C LEU A 301 -20.60 17.04 -11.81
N PHE A 302 -20.56 17.44 -13.08
CA PHE A 302 -19.33 17.41 -13.89
C PHE A 302 -18.79 18.83 -14.10
N SER A 303 -17.53 19.05 -13.74
CA SER A 303 -16.81 20.32 -14.00
C SER A 303 -16.92 20.75 -15.46
N ARG A 304 -16.81 19.77 -16.36
CA ARG A 304 -16.83 19.97 -17.81
C ARG A 304 -18.08 20.70 -18.26
N TYR A 305 -19.24 20.37 -17.71
CA TYR A 305 -20.51 21.03 -18.06
C TYR A 305 -20.43 22.56 -17.89
N TYR A 306 -19.90 23.01 -16.76
CA TYR A 306 -19.73 24.45 -16.47
C TYR A 306 -18.66 25.11 -17.33
N LEU A 307 -17.61 24.37 -17.72
CA LEU A 307 -16.62 24.84 -18.68
C LEU A 307 -17.30 25.11 -20.04
N TRP A 308 -18.08 24.16 -20.55
CA TRP A 308 -18.80 24.31 -21.83
C TRP A 308 -19.83 25.44 -21.83
N CYS A 309 -20.47 25.71 -20.70
CA CYS A 309 -21.42 26.83 -20.56
C CYS A 309 -20.78 28.22 -20.75
N GLU A 310 -19.45 28.33 -20.71
CA GLU A 310 -18.73 29.59 -20.93
C GLU A 310 -17.88 29.58 -22.22
N VAL A 311 -17.85 28.47 -22.97
CA VAL A 311 -17.14 28.44 -24.25
C VAL A 311 -17.94 29.25 -25.29
N PRO A 312 -17.31 30.24 -25.95
CA PRO A 312 -17.96 31.00 -27.03
C PRO A 312 -18.48 30.08 -28.13
N GLY A 313 -19.68 30.36 -28.65
CA GLY A 313 -20.31 29.57 -29.70
C GLY A 313 -20.91 28.22 -29.25
N VAL A 314 -20.60 27.73 -28.04
CA VAL A 314 -21.20 26.48 -27.52
C VAL A 314 -22.33 26.73 -26.52
N LYS A 315 -22.25 27.83 -25.76
CA LYS A 315 -23.27 28.22 -24.77
C LYS A 315 -24.70 28.20 -25.32
N GLU A 316 -24.90 28.62 -26.56
CA GLU A 316 -26.22 28.66 -27.21
C GLU A 316 -26.80 27.25 -27.48
N GLY A 317 -25.93 26.25 -27.64
CA GLY A 317 -26.31 24.85 -27.82
C GLY A 317 -26.46 24.07 -26.51
N MET A 318 -26.30 24.72 -25.36
CA MET A 318 -26.27 24.10 -24.04
C MET A 318 -27.57 24.34 -23.27
N GLU A 319 -28.12 23.29 -22.65
CA GLU A 319 -29.34 23.37 -21.86
C GLU A 319 -29.01 23.60 -20.37
N GLY A 320 -29.66 24.60 -19.75
CA GLY A 320 -29.67 24.80 -18.30
C GLY A 320 -28.41 25.41 -17.69
N CYS A 321 -27.60 26.12 -18.49
CA CYS A 321 -26.40 26.80 -18.01
C CYS A 321 -26.74 27.83 -16.93
N PRO A 322 -25.99 27.87 -15.81
CA PRO A 322 -26.22 28.87 -14.77
C PRO A 322 -25.88 30.28 -15.27
N GLU A 323 -26.68 31.26 -14.85
CA GLU A 323 -26.46 32.68 -15.20
C GLU A 323 -25.37 33.34 -14.34
N GLN A 324 -25.09 32.80 -13.15
CA GLN A 324 -24.12 33.34 -12.20
C GLN A 324 -23.33 32.22 -11.52
N TYR A 325 -22.13 32.56 -11.05
CA TYR A 325 -21.25 31.69 -10.24
C TYR A 325 -20.75 30.41 -10.92
N ASN A 326 -20.65 30.38 -12.26
CA ASN A 326 -20.16 29.22 -13.01
C ASN A 326 -18.79 28.71 -12.55
N LEU A 327 -17.85 29.61 -12.23
CA LEU A 327 -16.54 29.22 -11.71
C LEU A 327 -16.65 28.47 -10.38
N LEU A 328 -17.51 28.94 -9.47
CA LEU A 328 -17.70 28.32 -8.16
C LEU A 328 -18.28 26.91 -8.31
N TYR A 329 -19.33 26.76 -9.12
CA TYR A 329 -19.94 25.45 -9.37
C TYR A 329 -19.00 24.49 -10.07
N LEU A 330 -18.17 24.98 -10.99
CA LEU A 330 -17.11 24.20 -11.63
C LEU A 330 -16.12 23.65 -10.59
N VAL A 331 -15.64 24.50 -9.69
CA VAL A 331 -14.70 24.11 -8.62
C VAL A 331 -15.36 23.10 -7.67
N LEU A 332 -16.60 23.34 -7.25
CA LEU A 332 -17.34 22.43 -6.37
C LEU A 332 -17.55 21.06 -7.02
N ALA A 333 -17.91 21.03 -8.32
CA ALA A 333 -18.07 19.80 -9.07
C ALA A 333 -16.74 19.03 -9.19
N ALA A 334 -15.62 19.73 -9.43
CA ALA A 334 -14.30 19.11 -9.48
C ALA A 334 -13.85 18.52 -8.12
N LEU A 335 -14.28 19.13 -7.01
CA LEU A 335 -13.96 18.68 -5.65
C LEU A 335 -14.97 17.66 -5.10
N PHE A 336 -16.02 17.32 -5.85
CA PHE A 336 -17.05 16.38 -5.40
C PHE A 336 -16.49 14.98 -5.13
N VAL A 337 -15.69 14.44 -6.05
CA VAL A 337 -15.06 13.13 -5.90
C VAL A 337 -14.10 13.06 -4.70
N PRO A 338 -13.13 14.00 -4.51
CA PRO A 338 -12.26 13.95 -3.34
C PRO A 338 -13.03 14.17 -2.04
N PHE A 339 -14.12 14.95 -2.04
CA PHE A 339 -15.01 15.08 -0.88
C PHE A 339 -15.67 13.75 -0.50
N LEU A 340 -16.29 13.05 -1.46
CA LEU A 340 -16.87 11.73 -1.24
C LEU A 340 -15.82 10.71 -0.77
N PHE A 341 -14.62 10.78 -1.34
CA PHE A 341 -13.51 9.91 -0.94
C PHE A 341 -13.06 10.19 0.50
N ALA A 342 -12.94 11.46 0.89
CA ALA A 342 -12.61 11.83 2.27
C ALA A 342 -13.68 11.34 3.25
N LEU A 343 -14.97 11.50 2.92
CA LEU A 343 -16.07 10.96 3.73
C LEU A 343 -15.97 9.44 3.88
N TYR A 344 -15.73 8.72 2.79
CA TYR A 344 -15.51 7.27 2.80
C TYR A 344 -14.33 6.88 3.70
N MET A 345 -13.20 7.59 3.60
CA MET A 345 -12.02 7.32 4.42
C MET A 345 -12.26 7.59 5.91
N VAL A 346 -13.01 8.64 6.25
CA VAL A 346 -13.41 8.91 7.64
C VAL A 346 -14.29 7.79 8.18
N VAL A 347 -15.32 7.38 7.43
CA VAL A 347 -16.21 6.28 7.82
C VAL A 347 -15.41 4.98 7.99
N ARG A 348 -14.57 4.62 7.02
CA ARG A 348 -13.69 3.44 7.08
C ARG A 348 -12.74 3.51 8.27
N GLY A 349 -12.18 4.68 8.55
CA GLY A 349 -11.30 4.92 9.70
C GLY A 349 -12.01 4.70 11.03
N CYS A 350 -13.22 5.24 11.19
CA CYS A 350 -14.05 5.01 12.37
C CYS A 350 -14.37 3.52 12.57
N PHE A 351 -14.79 2.81 11.51
CA PHE A 351 -15.04 1.36 11.58
C PHE A 351 -13.77 0.57 11.95
N ARG A 352 -12.63 0.92 11.36
CA ARG A 352 -11.37 0.23 11.63
C ARG A 352 -10.90 0.46 13.06
N ASN A 353 -11.02 1.67 13.60
CA ASN A 353 -10.61 1.97 14.98
C ASN A 353 -11.44 1.16 15.99
N VAL A 354 -12.75 1.03 15.78
CA VAL A 354 -13.63 0.20 16.62
C VAL A 354 -13.21 -1.27 16.57
N HIS A 355 -12.87 -1.81 15.40
CA HIS A 355 -12.38 -3.19 15.28
C HIS A 355 -10.95 -3.37 15.81
N HIS A 356 -10.08 -2.37 15.64
CA HIS A 356 -8.70 -2.42 16.11
C HIS A 356 -8.63 -2.34 17.63
N GLU A 357 -9.50 -1.56 18.28
CA GLU A 357 -9.64 -1.59 19.74
C GLU A 357 -10.07 -2.97 20.23
N LYS A 358 -11.06 -3.60 19.58
CA LYS A 358 -11.47 -4.98 19.91
C LYS A 358 -10.33 -5.98 19.72
N ALA A 359 -9.58 -5.88 18.63
CA ALA A 359 -8.44 -6.75 18.35
C ALA A 359 -7.26 -6.49 19.30
N ALA A 360 -6.98 -5.24 19.66
CA ALA A 360 -5.92 -4.87 20.60
C ALA A 360 -6.26 -5.30 22.04
N VAL A 361 -7.53 -5.24 22.43
CA VAL A 361 -8.02 -5.81 23.70
C VAL A 361 -7.84 -7.33 23.69
N SER A 362 -8.25 -8.01 22.64
CA SER A 362 -8.02 -9.46 22.48
C SER A 362 -6.53 -9.84 22.48
N ARG A 363 -5.66 -9.08 21.81
CA ARG A 363 -4.19 -9.27 21.86
C ARG A 363 -3.62 -9.04 23.26
N ARG A 364 -4.10 -8.04 23.99
CA ARG A 364 -3.68 -7.81 25.39
C ARG A 364 -4.16 -8.92 26.31
N GLU A 365 -5.30 -9.54 26.03
CA GLU A 365 -5.78 -10.72 26.75
C GLU A 365 -4.96 -11.96 26.41
N SER A 366 -4.59 -12.18 25.14
CA SER A 366 -3.74 -13.32 24.75
C SER A 366 -2.31 -13.21 25.30
N MET A 367 -1.73 -12.00 25.40
CA MET A 367 -0.44 -11.76 26.07
C MET A 367 -0.46 -12.08 27.58
N LYS A 368 -1.65 -12.09 28.21
CA LYS A 368 -1.82 -12.49 29.61
C LYS A 368 -2.09 -13.98 29.78
N SER A 369 -2.26 -14.72 28.68
CA SER A 369 -2.55 -16.15 28.73
C SER A 369 -1.32 -16.95 29.16
N MET A 370 -1.54 -18.03 29.90
CA MET A 370 -0.46 -18.95 30.31
C MET A 370 0.25 -19.59 29.11
N ALA A 371 -0.50 -19.87 28.04
CA ALA A 371 0.05 -20.43 26.80
C ALA A 371 1.10 -19.51 26.15
N PHE A 372 0.91 -18.18 26.22
CA PHE A 372 1.87 -17.20 25.74
C PHE A 372 3.17 -17.21 26.55
N ALA A 373 3.04 -17.24 27.88
CA ALA A 373 4.17 -17.27 28.81
C ALA A 373 5.04 -18.53 28.61
N GLU A 374 4.40 -19.70 28.53
CA GLU A 374 5.09 -20.96 28.24
C GLU A 374 5.83 -20.91 26.90
N LEU A 375 5.18 -20.40 25.85
CA LEU A 375 5.77 -20.31 24.53
C LEU A 375 6.99 -19.37 24.50
N GLN A 376 6.94 -18.26 25.23
CA GLN A 376 8.09 -17.35 25.35
C GLN A 376 9.27 -17.98 26.09
N VAL A 377 9.00 -18.74 27.16
CA VAL A 377 10.04 -19.49 27.87
C VAL A 377 10.63 -20.57 26.98
N GLU A 378 9.80 -21.25 26.17
CA GLU A 378 10.24 -22.26 25.21
C GLU A 378 11.12 -21.68 24.09
N LEU A 379 10.79 -20.50 23.57
CA LEU A 379 11.52 -19.85 22.46
C LEU A 379 12.84 -19.17 22.89
N PHE A 380 12.86 -18.51 24.05
CA PHE A 380 14.00 -17.68 24.46
C PHE A 380 14.77 -18.25 25.66
N GLY A 381 14.17 -19.16 26.42
CA GLY A 381 14.70 -19.65 27.69
C GLY A 381 14.61 -18.61 28.82
N GLU A 382 14.51 -19.07 30.07
CA GLU A 382 14.28 -18.20 31.23
C GLU A 382 15.35 -17.12 31.43
N LYS A 383 16.61 -17.41 31.08
CA LYS A 383 17.76 -16.50 31.28
C LYS A 383 17.84 -15.38 30.24
N ALA A 384 17.36 -15.60 29.02
CA ALA A 384 17.31 -14.55 28.00
C ALA A 384 16.04 -13.70 28.17
N LEU A 385 14.93 -14.33 28.55
CA LEU A 385 13.68 -13.63 28.83
C LEU A 385 13.84 -12.56 29.93
N LYS A 386 14.55 -12.87 31.02
CA LYS A 386 14.87 -11.90 32.08
C LYS A 386 15.72 -10.71 31.61
N ARG A 387 16.54 -10.88 30.58
CA ARG A 387 17.32 -9.78 29.99
C ARG A 387 16.49 -8.93 29.03
N LEU A 388 15.51 -9.55 28.36
CA LEU A 388 14.58 -8.88 27.45
C LEU A 388 13.47 -8.14 28.21
N GLN A 389 13.06 -8.61 29.39
CA GLN A 389 12.07 -7.98 30.27
C GLN A 389 12.46 -6.56 30.73
N HIS A 390 13.76 -6.25 30.82
CA HIS A 390 14.23 -4.94 31.26
C HIS A 390 13.99 -3.83 30.22
N ILE A 391 13.53 -4.18 29.00
CA ILE A 391 13.42 -3.22 27.88
C ILE A 391 11.97 -2.76 27.61
N GLY A 392 10.91 -3.46 28.06
CA GLY A 392 9.57 -2.95 27.72
C GLY A 392 8.29 -3.68 28.13
N SER A 393 8.29 -4.61 29.10
CA SER A 393 7.02 -5.20 29.55
C SER A 393 6.83 -5.21 31.07
N SER A 394 5.82 -4.47 31.53
CA SER A 394 5.33 -4.44 32.91
C SER A 394 4.37 -5.60 33.21
N VAL A 395 4.68 -6.80 32.71
CA VAL A 395 3.94 -8.01 33.06
C VAL A 395 4.86 -8.88 33.90
N ASP A 396 4.65 -8.82 35.22
CA ASP A 396 5.29 -9.67 36.22
C ASP A 396 4.90 -11.14 36.00
N LEU A 397 5.57 -11.80 35.05
CA LEU A 397 5.55 -13.26 34.91
C LEU A 397 5.95 -13.95 36.23
N GLN A 398 6.72 -13.27 37.08
CA GLN A 398 7.07 -13.71 38.42
C GLN A 398 5.86 -13.84 39.36
N LYS A 399 4.82 -13.01 39.19
CA LYS A 399 3.57 -13.17 39.95
C LYS A 399 2.75 -14.38 39.51
N LEU A 400 2.70 -14.64 38.20
CA LEU A 400 2.05 -15.83 37.61
C LEU A 400 2.79 -17.13 37.95
N ALA A 401 4.12 -17.11 38.02
CA ALA A 401 4.92 -18.24 38.48
C ALA A 401 4.79 -18.45 40.01
N SER A 402 4.70 -17.38 40.80
CA SER A 402 4.53 -17.48 42.26
C SER A 402 3.16 -18.01 42.70
N SER A 403 2.13 -17.89 41.87
CA SER A 403 0.85 -18.59 42.12
C SER A 403 0.94 -20.12 41.97
N PHE A 404 2.03 -20.64 41.41
CA PHE A 404 2.24 -22.08 41.21
C PHE A 404 3.00 -22.75 42.36
N ASP A 405 3.83 -22.02 43.10
CA ASP A 405 4.57 -22.57 44.25
C ASP A 405 3.70 -22.75 45.51
N VAL A 406 2.46 -22.25 45.51
CA VAL A 406 1.53 -22.36 46.65
C VAL A 406 0.66 -23.62 46.58
N ASP A 407 0.52 -24.27 45.42
CA ASP A 407 -0.36 -25.44 45.23
C ASP A 407 0.36 -26.80 45.19
N SER A 408 1.69 -26.82 45.29
CA SER A 408 2.49 -28.06 45.26
C SER A 408 2.78 -28.68 46.63
N THR A 409 2.30 -28.07 47.73
CA THR A 409 2.55 -28.54 49.11
C THR A 409 1.33 -28.98 49.92
N SER A 410 0.24 -29.39 49.27
CA SER A 410 -0.79 -30.18 49.96
C SER A 410 -1.27 -31.34 49.08
N GLY A 411 -0.75 -32.53 49.36
CA GLY A 411 -1.30 -33.75 48.81
C GLY A 411 -2.72 -33.98 49.32
N SER A 412 -3.69 -33.99 48.41
CA SER A 412 -4.90 -34.81 48.54
C SER A 412 -5.52 -35.06 47.17
N ILE A 413 -5.62 -36.34 46.84
CA ILE A 413 -6.28 -36.87 45.65
C ILE A 413 -7.76 -36.50 45.72
N ARG A 414 -8.27 -35.76 44.72
CA ARG A 414 -9.67 -35.89 44.33
C ARG A 414 -9.84 -35.60 42.83
N SER A 415 -10.09 -36.69 42.09
CA SER A 415 -10.64 -36.64 40.75
C SER A 415 -12.01 -35.97 40.80
N THR A 416 -12.19 -34.88 40.05
CA THR A 416 -13.50 -34.39 39.63
C THR A 416 -13.41 -33.91 38.19
N THR A 417 -13.91 -34.78 37.33
CA THR A 417 -14.42 -34.53 35.99
C THR A 417 -15.19 -33.21 35.93
N PHE A 418 -14.76 -32.28 35.08
CA PHE A 418 -15.61 -31.18 34.62
C PHE A 418 -16.03 -31.46 33.19
N THR A 419 -17.29 -31.87 33.06
CA THR A 419 -18.03 -32.05 31.82
C THR A 419 -18.22 -30.70 31.12
N ASN A 420 -17.88 -30.68 29.82
CA ASN A 420 -18.42 -29.75 28.85
C ASN A 420 -19.94 -29.76 28.96
N LYS A 421 -20.54 -28.56 29.06
CA LYS A 421 -21.95 -28.34 28.75
C LYS A 421 -21.98 -27.45 27.53
N GLU A 422 -22.22 -28.08 26.39
CA GLU A 422 -22.83 -27.47 25.22
C GLU A 422 -24.17 -26.85 25.67
N SER A 423 -24.42 -25.63 25.21
CA SER A 423 -25.76 -25.07 25.11
C SER A 423 -25.99 -24.78 23.63
N GLU A 424 -26.59 -25.77 22.97
CA GLU A 424 -27.51 -25.55 21.86
C GLU A 424 -28.66 -24.66 22.35
N ASP A 425 -29.03 -23.68 21.54
CA ASP A 425 -30.39 -23.14 21.44
C ASP A 425 -30.52 -22.59 20.01
N GLU A 426 -30.86 -23.49 19.08
CA GLU A 426 -31.64 -23.17 17.88
C GLU A 426 -33.12 -23.16 18.30
N ASP A 427 -33.86 -22.11 17.93
CA ASP A 427 -35.07 -22.23 17.09
C ASP A 427 -35.82 -20.89 17.01
N ASP A 428 -35.78 -20.34 15.79
CA ASP A 428 -36.92 -19.97 14.96
C ASP A 428 -38.12 -19.21 15.56
N ALA A 429 -38.42 -18.06 14.94
CA ALA A 429 -39.71 -17.90 14.26
C ALA A 429 -39.66 -16.77 13.20
N GLU A 430 -39.98 -17.18 11.98
CA GLU A 430 -40.28 -16.43 10.76
C GLU A 430 -41.31 -15.29 10.94
N SER A 431 -41.24 -14.26 10.09
CA SER A 431 -42.13 -14.08 8.92
C SER A 431 -42.31 -12.61 8.51
N VAL A 432 -41.90 -12.33 7.27
CA VAL A 432 -42.56 -11.61 6.14
C VAL A 432 -41.48 -10.98 5.25
#